data_AF-A0A353M8W5-F1
#
_entry.id   AF-A0A353M8W5-F1
#
_cell.length_a   1.000
_cell.length_b   1.000
_cell.length_c   1.000
_cell.angle_alpha   90.00
_cell.angle_beta   90.00
_cell.angle_gamma   90.00
#
_symmetry.space_group_name_H-M   'P 1'
#
loop_
_entity.id
_entity.type
_entity.pdbx_description
1 polymer ?
#
loop_
_entity_poly.entity_id
_entity_poly.type
_entity_poly.pdbx_seq_one_letter_code
_entity_poly.pdbx_strand_id
1 'polypeptide(L)' 'MICPVCKNHLQVDTELHSDGFKEGITECSVCGAIWSVNHGVTEIVKDPQLESFLEVQSECVEGDDYSLTGENNK' A
#
# COMPACT_ATOMS: atom_id res chain seq x y z
N MET A 1 5.12 -0.35 -17.71
CA MET A 1 5.39 0.69 -16.69
C MET A 1 6.47 0.15 -15.76
N ILE A 2 7.00 0.93 -14.81
CA ILE A 2 7.97 0.40 -13.83
C ILE A 2 7.19 0.07 -12.56
N CYS A 3 7.35 -1.16 -12.04
CA CYS A 3 6.74 -1.55 -10.78
C CYS A 3 7.16 -0.60 -9.66
N PRO A 4 6.24 0.03 -8.92
CA PRO A 4 6.59 1.00 -7.88
C PRO A 4 7.30 0.34 -6.69
N VAL A 5 7.11 -0.97 -6.51
CA VAL A 5 7.69 -1.77 -5.41
C VAL A 5 9.09 -2.27 -5.78
N CYS A 6 9.21 -3.21 -6.71
CA CYS A 6 10.49 -3.87 -7.03
C CYS A 6 11.28 -3.26 -8.18
N LYS A 7 10.75 -2.21 -8.83
CA LYS A 7 11.35 -1.51 -9.99
C LYS A 7 11.57 -2.36 -11.25
N ASN A 8 10.99 -3.56 -11.31
CA ASN A 8 11.00 -4.37 -12.53
C ASN A 8 9.99 -3.83 -13.57
N HIS A 9 10.16 -4.24 -14.83
CA HIS A 9 9.32 -3.86 -15.97
C HIS A 9 8.31 -4.97 -16.37
N LEU A 10 8.44 -6.17 -15.79
CA LEU A 10 7.54 -7.30 -16.07
C LEU A 10 6.23 -7.12 -15.30
N GLN A 11 5.15 -6.94 -16.05
CA GLN A 11 3.82 -6.68 -15.53
C GLN A 11 2.73 -7.20 -16.48
N VAL A 12 1.56 -7.48 -15.93
CA VAL A 12 0.32 -7.77 -16.66
C VAL A 12 -0.64 -6.63 -16.39
N ASP A 13 -1.17 -6.04 -17.46
CA ASP A 13 -2.12 -4.94 -17.39
C ASP A 13 -3.54 -5.45 -17.67
N THR A 14 -4.47 -5.11 -16.80
CA THR A 14 -5.91 -5.38 -16.95
C THR A 14 -6.63 -4.05 -17.11
N GLU A 15 -7.23 -3.81 -18.26
CA GLU A 15 -8.04 -2.61 -18.51
C GLU A 15 -9.49 -2.87 -18.14
N LEU A 16 -10.04 -2.02 -17.25
CA LEU A 16 -11.47 -1.96 -16.97
C LEU A 16 -12.05 -0.74 -17.69
N HIS A 17 -12.98 -1.01 -18.60
CA HIS A 17 -13.71 0.01 -19.32
C HIS A 17 -15.21 -0.18 -19.13
N SER A 18 -15.83 0.73 -18.40
CA SER A 18 -17.27 0.84 -18.20
C SER A 18 -17.69 2.29 -18.49
N ASP A 19 -18.98 2.53 -18.80
CA ASP A 19 -19.45 3.87 -19.15
C ASP A 19 -19.12 4.91 -18.06
N GLY A 20 -18.21 5.83 -18.38
CA GLY A 20 -17.73 6.88 -17.45
C GLY A 20 -16.57 6.47 -16.54
N PHE A 21 -16.09 5.22 -16.62
CA PHE A 21 -15.00 4.71 -15.79
C PHE A 21 -13.96 3.97 -16.65
N LYS A 22 -12.75 4.53 -16.74
CA LYS A 22 -11.63 3.94 -17.46
C LYS A 22 -10.42 3.88 -16.53
N GLU A 23 -10.15 2.69 -16.01
CA GLU A 23 -9.00 2.44 -15.14
C GLU A 23 -8.23 1.21 -15.58
N GLY A 24 -6.91 1.27 -15.46
CA GLY A 24 -6.04 0.12 -15.62
C GLY A 24 -5.55 -0.34 -14.25
N ILE A 25 -5.71 -1.63 -13.97
CA ILE A 25 -5.06 -2.29 -12.84
C ILE A 25 -3.88 -3.07 -13.40
N THR A 26 -2.71 -2.87 -12.79
CA THR A 26 -1.46 -3.51 -13.19
C THR A 26 -0.97 -4.41 -12.09
N GLU A 27 -0.59 -5.63 -12.45
CA GLU A 27 0.04 -6.60 -11.56
C GLU A 27 1.50 -6.83 -11.98
N CYS A 28 2.44 -6.73 -11.05
CA CYS A 28 3.83 -7.11 -11.31
C CYS A 28 4.00 -8.62 -11.22
N SER A 29 4.44 -9.24 -12.30
CA SER A 29 4.69 -10.69 -12.34
C SER A 29 5.91 -11.14 -11.52
N VAL A 30 6.69 -10.21 -10.97
CA VAL A 30 7.93 -10.49 -10.23
C VAL A 30 7.69 -10.49 -8.72
N CYS A 31 7.10 -9.41 -8.18
CA CYS A 31 6.81 -9.34 -6.75
C CYS A 31 5.34 -9.60 -6.41
N GLY A 32 4.42 -9.55 -7.38
CA GLY A 32 2.98 -9.68 -7.13
C GLY A 32 2.30 -8.40 -6.62
N ALA A 33 2.99 -7.24 -6.73
CA ALA A 33 2.39 -5.95 -6.40
C ALA A 33 1.28 -5.61 -7.38
N ILE A 34 0.19 -5.03 -6.87
CA ILE A 34 -0.96 -4.59 -7.67
C ILE A 34 -1.15 -3.11 -7.44
N TRP A 35 -1.26 -2.33 -8.51
CA TRP A 35 -1.50 -0.89 -8.44
C TRP A 35 -2.39 -0.43 -9.59
N SER A 36 -3.05 0.71 -9.40
CA SER A 36 -3.77 1.40 -10.47
C SER A 36 -3.08 2.73 -10.79
N VAL A 37 -3.29 3.22 -12.01
CA VAL A 37 -2.88 4.57 -12.40
C VAL A 37 -4.10 5.33 -12.90
N ASN A 38 -4.54 6.31 -12.12
CA ASN A 38 -5.68 7.16 -12.45
C ASN A 38 -5.24 8.63 -12.48
N HIS A 39 -5.49 9.34 -13.58
CA HIS A 39 -5.08 10.75 -13.78
C HIS A 39 -3.60 11.04 -13.43
N GLY A 40 -2.70 10.07 -13.66
CA GLY A 40 -1.26 10.18 -13.36
C GLY A 40 -0.89 9.92 -11.90
N VAL A 41 -1.87 9.64 -11.04
CA VAL A 41 -1.68 9.22 -9.66
C VAL A 41 -1.58 7.70 -9.63
N THR A 42 -0.53 7.18 -8.98
CA THR A 42 -0.34 5.74 -8.76
C THR A 42 -0.81 5.38 -7.36
N GLU A 43 -1.79 4.49 -7.26
CA GLU A 43 -2.25 3.94 -5.99
C GLU A 43 -1.88 2.46 -5.89
N ILE A 44 -1.19 2.07 -4.81
CA ILE A 44 -0.89 0.66 -4.54
C ILE A 44 -2.12 0.03 -3.88
N VAL A 45 -2.68 -0.98 -4.57
CA VAL A 45 -3.81 -1.79 -4.09
C VAL A 45 -3.31 -2.95 -3.23
N LYS A 46 -2.16 -3.53 -3.60
CA LYS A 46 -1.51 -4.61 -2.86
C LYS A 46 0.00 -4.44 -2.87
N ASP A 47 0.58 -4.31 -1.69
CA ASP A 47 2.02 -4.40 -1.47
C ASP A 47 2.38 -5.81 -0.96
N PRO A 48 3.21 -6.58 -1.68
CA PRO A 48 3.63 -7.91 -1.27
C PRO A 48 4.85 -7.90 -0.33
N GLN A 49 5.45 -6.74 -0.04
CA GLN A 49 6.62 -6.67 0.85
C GLN A 49 6.19 -6.74 2.32
N LEU A 50 6.62 -7.82 3.00
CA LEU A 50 6.32 -8.12 4.42
C LEU A 50 6.69 -7.00 5.43
N GLU A 51 7.65 -6.15 5.08
CA GLU A 51 8.09 -5.01 5.89
C GLU A 51 7.78 -3.67 5.21
N SER A 52 6.77 -3.65 4.33
CA SER A 52 6.29 -2.40 3.75
C SER A 52 5.79 -1.48 4.86
N PHE A 53 6.11 -0.20 4.76
CA PHE A 53 5.50 0.84 5.60
C PHE A 53 3.96 0.76 5.58
N LEU A 54 3.37 0.29 4.48
CA LEU A 54 1.92 0.13 4.32
C LEU A 54 1.35 -1.10 5.05
N GLU A 55 2.19 -2.04 5.50
CA GLU A 55 1.78 -3.24 6.22
C GLU A 55 1.80 -3.07 7.75
N VAL A 56 2.21 -1.90 8.27
CA VAL A 56 2.20 -1.63 9.72
C VAL A 56 0.77 -1.76 10.26
N GLN A 57 0.56 -2.84 11.01
CA GLN A 57 -0.56 -2.93 11.93
C GLN A 57 -0.20 -2.08 13.14
N SER A 58 -1.04 -1.09 13.45
CA SER A 58 -0.93 -0.39 14.73
C SER A 58 -1.08 -1.42 15.85
N GLU A 59 -0.30 -1.26 16.92
CA GLU A 59 -0.54 -2.03 18.14
C GLU A 59 -1.95 -1.76 18.68
N CYS A 60 -2.50 -2.74 19.42
CA CYS A 60 -3.74 -2.51 20.17
C CYS A 60 -3.44 -1.49 21.26
N VAL A 61 -3.95 -0.27 21.10
CA VAL A 61 -3.81 0.79 22.09
C VAL A 61 -4.98 0.73 23.07
N GLU A 62 -4.69 0.64 24.37
CA GLU A 62 -5.66 0.86 25.43
C GLU A 62 -5.72 2.35 25.80
N GLY A 63 -6.85 2.79 26.36
CA GLY A 63 -7.16 4.22 26.54
C GLY A 63 -6.21 4.99 27.47
N ASP A 64 -5.33 4.29 28.18
CA ASP A 64 -4.39 4.80 29.19
C ASP A 64 -2.91 4.69 28.79
N ASP A 65 -2.56 4.03 27.69
CA ASP A 65 -1.16 3.74 27.26
C ASP A 65 -0.27 4.99 27.10
N TYR A 66 -0.87 6.15 26.83
CA TYR A 66 -0.16 7.41 26.62
C TYR A 66 -0.21 8.36 27.84
N SER A 67 -0.79 7.93 28.95
CA SER A 67 -0.93 8.73 30.17
C SER A 67 0.22 8.50 31.15
N LEU A 68 1.47 8.73 30.72
CA LEU A 68 2.61 8.75 31.65
C LEU A 68 2.62 10.07 32.45
N THR A 69 1.73 10.18 33.44
CA THR A 69 1.92 11.15 34.53
C THR A 69 3.06 10.66 35.41
N GLY A 70 4.21 11.34 35.31
CA GLY A 70 5.43 10.98 36.02
C GLY A 70 5.25 10.85 37.52
N GLU A 71 5.20 9.61 38.01
CA GLU A 71 5.45 9.29 39.40
C GLU A 71 6.97 9.19 39.63
N ASN A 72 7.60 10.36 39.75
CA ASN A 72 8.91 10.44 40.38
C ASN A 72 8.74 10.01 41.85
N ASN A 73 9.06 8.74 42.09
CA ASN A 73 9.06 8.14 43.42
C ASN A 73 9.95 8.93 44.39
N LYS A 74 9.41 9.04 45.59
CA LYS A 74 9.91 9.56 46.86
C LYS A 74 11.40 9.31 47.16
#